data_AF-A0A504KP88-F1
#
_entry.id   AF-A0A504KP88-F1
#
_cell.length_a   1.000
_cell.length_b   1.000
_cell.length_c   1.000
_cell.angle_alpha   90.00
_cell.angle_beta   90.00
_cell.angle_gamma   90.00
#
_symmetry.space_group_name_H-M   'P 1'
#
loop_
_entity.id
_entity.type
_entity.pdbx_description
1 polymer ?
#
loop_
_entity_poly.entity_id
_entity_poly.type
_entity_poly.pdbx_seq_one_letter_code
_entity_poly.pdbx_strand_id
1 'polypeptide(L)' 'MAIGHVKVTVELPAPLHRDLVKYAEILGRETGQPSTNPSRLIAPMLERFIATDRGFAKAKREEV' A
#
# COMPACT_ATOMS: atom_id res chain seq x y z
N MET A 1 14.41 13.31 16.68
CA MET A 1 13.80 13.76 15.41
C MET A 1 12.48 13.03 15.26
N ALA A 2 11.35 13.74 15.15
CA ALA A 2 10.06 13.09 14.93
C ALA A 2 9.98 12.64 13.46
N ILE A 3 9.77 11.34 13.22
CA ILE A 3 9.44 10.83 11.90
C ILE A 3 8.02 11.31 11.60
N GLY A 4 7.89 12.36 10.78
CA GLY A 4 6.59 12.93 10.45
C GLY A 4 5.80 12.03 9.51
N HIS A 5 4.48 11.98 9.69
CA HIS A 5 3.58 11.37 8.71
C HIS A 5 3.18 12.39 7.65
N VAL A 6 3.23 11.99 6.38
CA VAL A 6 2.72 12.81 5.25
C VAL A 6 1.36 12.25 4.85
N LYS A 7 0.36 13.14 4.71
CA LYS A 7 -0.96 12.78 4.20
C LYS A 7 -1.03 13.04 2.70
N VAL A 8 -1.46 12.04 1.94
CA VAL A 8 -1.62 12.12 0.49
C VAL A 8 -3.07 11.81 0.13
N THR A 9 -3.63 12.57 -0.81
CA THR A 9 -4.93 12.27 -1.43
C THR A 9 -4.67 11.59 -2.77
N VAL A 10 -5.36 10.48 -3.04
CA VAL A 10 -5.15 9.66 -4.25
C VAL A 10 -6.49 9.43 -4.93
N GLU A 11 -6.54 9.64 -6.25
CA GLU A 11 -7.68 9.26 -7.07
C GLU A 11 -7.47 7.86 -7.61
N LEU A 12 -8.48 7.00 -7.47
CA LEU A 12 -8.46 5.63 -7.97
C LEU A 12 -9.58 5.45 -9.00
N PRO A 13 -9.31 4.72 -10.11
CA PRO A 13 -10.39 4.24 -10.96
C PRO A 13 -11.42 3.48 -10.13
N ALA A 14 -12.72 3.70 -10.39
CA ALA A 14 -13.79 3.04 -9.65
C ALA A 14 -13.66 1.50 -9.61
N PRO A 15 -13.28 0.80 -10.70
CA PRO A 15 -13.04 -0.65 -10.64
C PRO A 15 -11.95 -1.02 -9.64
N LEU A 16 -10.84 -0.28 -9.61
CA LEU A 16 -9.73 -0.55 -8.69
C LEU A 16 -10.14 -0.37 -7.23
N HIS A 17 -10.93 0.66 -6.92
CA HIS A 17 -11.47 0.82 -5.57
C HIS A 17 -12.36 -0.37 -5.16
N ARG A 18 -13.21 -0.86 -6.06
CA ARG A 18 -14.08 -2.02 -5.79
C ARG A 18 -13.26 -3.29 -5.53
N ASP A 19 -12.18 -3.50 -6.28
CA ASP A 19 -11.29 -4.64 -6.06
C ASP A 19 -10.51 -4.51 -4.75
N LEU A 20 -10.09 -3.30 -4.38
CA LEU A 20 -9.44 -3.05 -3.09
C LEU A 20 -10.36 -3.33 -1.90
N VAL A 21 -11.65 -2.98 -2.00
CA VAL A 21 -12.67 -3.34 -0.99
C VAL A 21 -12.78 -4.85 -0.85
N LYS A 22 -12.96 -5.58 -1.97
CA LYS A 22 -13.04 -7.05 -1.95
C LYS A 22 -11.78 -7.68 -1.38
N TYR A 23 -10.61 -7.17 -1.74
CA TYR A 23 -9.33 -7.65 -1.24
C TYR A 23 -9.23 -7.49 0.28
N ALA A 24 -9.64 -6.34 0.82
CA ALA A 24 -9.67 -6.11 2.27
C ALA A 24 -10.62 -7.05 3.01
N GLU A 25 -11.77 -7.39 2.42
CA GLU A 25 -12.71 -8.36 2.96
C GLU A 25 -12.13 -9.78 3.01
N ILE A 26 -11.51 -10.23 1.92
CA ILE A 26 -10.88 -11.56 1.83
C ILE A 26 -9.75 -11.65 2.85
N LEU A 27 -8.85 -10.66 2.87
CA LEU A 27 -7.71 -10.63 3.78
C LEU A 27 -8.14 -10.64 5.25
N GLY A 28 -9.20 -9.89 5.62
CA GLY A 28 -9.74 -9.91 6.97
C GLY A 28 -10.26 -11.30 7.38
N ARG A 29 -10.99 -11.98 6.48
CA ARG A 29 -11.47 -13.35 6.71
C ARG A 29 -10.32 -14.34 6.92
N GLU A 30 -9.27 -14.25 6.10
CA GLU A 30 -8.11 -15.15 6.18
C GLU A 30 -7.28 -14.93 7.45
N THR A 31 -7.21 -13.69 7.95
CA THR A 31 -6.41 -13.33 9.14
C THR A 31 -7.20 -13.38 10.45
N GLY A 32 -8.51 -13.65 10.39
CA GLY A 32 -9.41 -13.59 11.55
C GLY A 32 -9.58 -12.17 12.11
N GLN A 33 -9.21 -11.15 11.34
CA GLN A 33 -9.30 -9.75 11.71
C GLN A 33 -10.52 -9.08 11.04
N PRO A 34 -11.11 -8.04 11.65
CA PRO A 34 -12.12 -7.23 10.99
C PRO A 34 -11.63 -6.73 9.62
N SER A 35 -12.54 -6.57 8.65
CA SER A 35 -12.18 -6.00 7.36
C SER A 35 -11.52 -4.63 7.56
N THR A 36 -10.30 -4.50 7.07
CA THR A 36 -9.55 -3.25 7.18
C THR A 36 -10.15 -2.22 6.22
N ASN A 37 -10.18 -0.94 6.62
CA ASN A 37 -10.52 0.14 5.69
C ASN A 37 -9.61 0.03 4.45
N PRO A 38 -10.15 -0.12 3.23
CA PRO A 38 -9.37 -0.40 2.02
C PRO A 38 -8.24 0.61 1.80
N SER A 39 -8.44 1.88 2.16
CA SER A 39 -7.41 2.92 2.03
C SER A 39 -6.18 2.68 2.92
N ARG A 40 -6.33 1.97 4.04
CA ARG A 40 -5.21 1.62 4.93
C ARG A 40 -4.29 0.55 4.33
N LEU A 41 -4.72 -0.14 3.27
CA LEU A 41 -3.87 -1.09 2.56
C LEU A 41 -2.92 -0.41 1.58
N ILE A 42 -3.23 0.81 1.13
CA ILE A 42 -2.46 1.51 0.09
C ILE A 42 -1.01 1.71 0.52
N ALA A 43 -0.78 2.27 1.71
CA ALA A 43 0.57 2.52 2.21
C ALA A 43 1.42 1.23 2.35
N PRO A 44 1.00 0.18 3.08
CA PRO A 44 1.80 -1.04 3.20
C PRO A 44 1.97 -1.79 1.86
N MET A 45 1.00 -1.71 0.95
CA MET A 45 1.16 -2.28 -0.40
C MET A 45 2.21 -1.53 -1.20
N LEU A 46 2.22 -0.19 -1.16
CA LEU A 46 3.23 0.64 -1.82
C LEU A 46 4.63 0.42 -1.23
N GLU A 47 4.73 0.34 0.10
CA GLU A 47 5.98 0.00 0.78
C GLU A 47 6.54 -1.34 0.29
N ARG A 48 5.70 -2.37 0.26
CA ARG A 48 6.10 -3.70 -0.21
C ARG A 48 6.46 -3.70 -1.69
N PHE A 49 5.71 -2.98 -2.52
CA PHE A 49 6.01 -2.82 -3.94
C PHE A 49 7.41 -2.23 -4.13
N ILE A 50 7.69 -1.07 -3.52
CA ILE A 50 8.99 -0.38 -3.61
C ILE A 50 10.12 -1.24 -3.05
N ALA A 51 9.91 -1.91 -1.91
CA ALA A 51 10.93 -2.74 -1.28
C ALA A 51 11.38 -3.92 -2.15
N THR A 52 10.49 -4.43 -3.00
CA THR A 52 10.79 -5.56 -3.90
C THR A 52 11.29 -5.15 -5.28
N ASP A 53 11.20 -3.87 -5.64
CA ASP A 53 11.65 -3.36 -6.93
C ASP A 53 13.20 -3.28 -6.97
N ARG A 54 13.82 -4.25 -7.63
CA ARG A 54 15.28 -4.31 -7.81
C ARG A 54 15.82 -3.18 -8.68
N GLY A 55 15.05 -2.71 -9.66
CA GLY A 55 15.44 -1.60 -10.53
C GLY A 55 15.52 -0.32 -9.72
N PHE A 56 14.48 -0.04 -8.95
CA PHE A 56 14.48 1.06 -7.99
C PHE A 56 15.62 0.93 -6.98
N ALA A 57 15.80 -0.26 -6.40
CA ALA A 57 16.88 -0.50 -5.42
C ALA A 57 18.28 -0.25 -6.01
N LYS A 58 18.49 -0.55 -7.30
CA LYS A 58 19.76 -0.25 -7.99
C LYS A 58 19.93 1.25 -8.19
N ALA A 59 18.96 1.93 -8.78
CA ALA A 59 19.02 3.37 -9.02
C ALA A 59 19.25 4.16 -7.72
N LYS A 60 18.53 3.82 -6.64
CA LYS A 60 18.69 4.43 -5.33
C LYS A 60 20.12 4.31 -4.76
N ARG A 61 20.85 3.24 -5.08
CA ARG A 61 22.26 3.08 -4.65
C ARG A 61 23.23 3.88 -5.49
N GLU A 62 22.88 4.19 -6.73
CA GLU A 62 23.72 4.96 -7.66
C GLU A 62 23.53 6.49 -7.49
N GLU A 63 22.41 6.92 -6.89
CA GLU A 63 22.15 8.31 -6.50
C GLU A 63 22.83 8.74 -5.18
N VAL A 64 23.37 7.79 -4.42
CA VAL A 64 24.11 8.00 -3.15
C VAL A 64 25.61 7.99 -3.43
#